data_AF-A0A2S2R6Y5-F1
#
_entry.id   AF-A0A2S2R6Y5-F1
#
_cell.length_a   1.000
_cell.length_b   1.000
_cell.length_c   1.000
_cell.angle_alpha   90.00
_cell.angle_beta   90.00
_cell.angle_gamma   90.00
#
_symmetry.space_group_name_H-M   'P 1'
#
loop_
_entity.id
_entity.type
_entity.pdbx_description
1 polymer ?
#
loop_
_entity_poly.entity_id
_entity_poly.type
_entity_poly.pdbx_seq_one_letter_code
_entity_poly.pdbx_strand_id
1 'polypeptide(L)'
;MMENVEEVKIHSSKTLLSKCVRNDVSCYVGKTVSMSNDEKLDILDHLWIPNVSYNFPKSGKRNLKFQHSWLYEFKWLAYSDIEDGAYCKICIFFPSPNICVGKGSHEATGRLVLDKYDHWKNAKEDFKKHEKTDYHKFNQLQEKMSYL
;
A
#
# COMPACT_ATOMS: atom_id res chain seq x y z
N MET A 1 19.12 27.00 24.71
CA MET A 1 18.02 27.09 23.73
C MET A 1 17.64 25.66 23.41
N MET A 2 16.64 25.12 24.10
CA MET A 2 16.11 23.79 23.83
C MET A 2 14.97 24.00 22.84
N GLU A 3 15.20 23.72 21.56
CA GLU A 3 14.11 23.65 20.59
C GLU A 3 13.18 22.50 21.00
N ASN A 4 11.88 22.77 20.97
CA ASN A 4 10.87 21.94 21.58
C ASN A 4 10.72 20.63 20.78
N VAL A 5 10.92 19.49 21.42
CA VAL A 5 10.92 18.15 20.79
C VAL A 5 9.59 17.87 20.05
N GLU A 6 8.48 18.43 20.53
CA GLU A 6 7.17 18.34 19.88
C GLU A 6 7.09 19.11 18.56
N GLU A 7 7.72 20.29 18.46
CA GLU A 7 7.75 21.07 17.22
C GLU A 7 8.61 20.39 16.15
N VAL A 8 9.70 19.73 16.57
CA VAL A 8 10.58 18.96 15.68
C VAL A 8 9.85 17.74 15.10
N LYS A 9 9.06 17.02 15.90
CA LYS A 9 8.22 15.91 15.41
C LYS A 9 7.17 16.38 14.41
N ILE A 10 6.45 17.46 14.73
CA ILE A 10 5.41 18.02 13.86
C ILE A 10 5.99 18.50 12.52
N HIS A 11 7.18 19.09 12.53
CA HIS A 11 7.86 19.54 11.31
C HIS A 11 8.41 18.38 10.47
N SER A 12 8.98 17.36 11.11
CA SER A 12 9.49 16.15 10.44
C SER A 12 8.38 15.38 9.73
N SER A 13 7.25 15.12 10.41
CA SER A 13 6.09 14.45 9.81
C SER A 13 5.50 15.29 8.65
N LYS A 14 5.36 16.62 8.80
CA LYS A 14 4.89 17.50 7.72
C LYS A 14 5.80 17.49 6.48
N THR A 15 7.10 17.29 6.65
CA THR A 15 8.08 17.27 5.55
C THR A 15 8.11 15.91 4.82
N LEU A 16 7.76 14.82 5.51
CA LEU A 16 7.55 13.50 4.90
C LEU A 16 6.20 13.41 4.16
N LEU A 17 5.17 14.05 4.72
CA LEU A 17 3.83 14.19 4.14
C LEU A 17 3.79 15.07 2.87
N SER A 18 4.75 15.99 2.67
CA SER A 18 4.73 16.96 1.56
C SER A 18 5.14 16.41 0.19
N LYS A 19 5.50 15.12 0.08
CA LYS A 19 5.98 14.51 -1.17
C LYS A 19 4.91 13.83 -2.02
N CYS A 20 3.78 13.42 -1.43
CA CYS A 20 2.79 12.60 -2.11
C CYS A 20 1.46 13.35 -2.29
N VAL A 21 0.89 13.26 -3.50
CA VAL A 21 -0.44 13.80 -3.76
C VAL A 21 -1.46 13.06 -2.89
N ARG A 22 -2.06 13.78 -1.93
CA ARG A 22 -3.10 13.30 -1.00
C ARG A 22 -2.71 12.13 -0.10
N ASN A 23 -1.44 11.71 -0.02
CA ASN A 23 -1.02 10.44 0.61
C ASN A 23 -1.56 9.18 -0.09
N ASP A 24 -1.65 9.24 -1.42
CA ASP A 24 -1.95 8.07 -2.25
C ASP A 24 -0.89 6.97 -2.09
N VAL A 25 -1.32 5.71 -2.00
CA VAL A 25 -0.43 4.57 -1.80
C VAL A 25 0.60 4.39 -2.93
N SER A 26 0.25 4.75 -4.19
CA SER A 26 1.15 4.56 -5.33
C SER A 26 2.41 5.42 -5.23
N CYS A 27 2.38 6.53 -4.47
CA CYS A 27 3.54 7.37 -4.25
C CYS A 27 4.72 6.64 -3.59
N TYR A 28 4.45 5.57 -2.84
CA TYR A 28 5.43 4.88 -1.99
C TYR A 28 5.97 3.59 -2.63
N VAL A 29 5.41 3.17 -3.76
CA VAL A 29 5.87 1.99 -4.51
C VAL A 29 7.36 2.13 -4.83
N GLY A 30 8.16 1.17 -4.35
CA GLY A 30 9.62 1.11 -4.56
C GLY A 30 10.46 2.13 -3.78
N LYS A 31 9.87 2.91 -2.85
CA LYS A 31 10.57 4.01 -2.14
C LYS A 31 10.72 3.78 -0.63
N THR A 32 10.17 2.70 -0.10
CA THR A 32 10.06 2.45 1.35
C THR A 32 11.25 1.69 1.95
N VAL A 33 12.13 1.14 1.11
CA VAL A 33 13.24 0.26 1.56
C VAL A 33 14.20 0.99 2.51
N SER A 34 14.49 2.26 2.25
CA SER A 34 15.39 3.09 3.06
C SER A 34 14.70 3.78 4.24
N MET A 35 13.39 3.59 4.41
CA MET A 35 12.62 4.27 5.46
C MET A 35 12.70 3.50 6.78
N SER A 36 12.77 4.23 7.88
CA SER A 36 12.62 3.67 9.23
C SER A 36 11.20 3.14 9.46
N ASN A 37 11.06 2.29 10.49
CA ASN A 37 9.74 1.76 10.86
C ASN A 37 8.78 2.88 11.29
N ASP A 38 9.25 3.85 12.07
CA ASP A 38 8.43 4.99 12.51
C ASP A 38 7.88 5.79 11.32
N GLU A 39 8.71 6.05 10.31
CA GLU A 39 8.27 6.76 9.10
C GLU A 39 7.24 5.95 8.31
N LYS A 40 7.43 4.62 8.20
CA LYS A 40 6.49 3.73 7.51
C LYS A 40 5.14 3.71 8.22
N LEU A 41 5.14 3.61 9.55
CA LEU A 41 3.94 3.59 10.38
C LEU A 41 3.20 4.92 10.31
N ASP A 42 3.91 6.05 10.43
CA ASP A 42 3.31 7.39 10.30
C ASP A 42 2.62 7.54 8.94
N ILE A 43 3.23 7.08 7.85
CA ILE A 43 2.59 7.14 6.53
C ILE A 43 1.38 6.21 6.44
N LEU A 44 1.48 4.98 6.95
CA LEU A 44 0.38 4.01 6.91
C LEU A 44 -0.88 4.53 7.60
N ASP A 45 -0.72 5.24 8.71
CA ASP A 45 -1.82 5.87 9.47
C ASP A 45 -2.46 7.04 8.72
N HIS A 46 -1.69 7.72 7.87
CA HIS A 46 -2.14 8.87 7.09
C HIS A 46 -2.42 8.57 5.62
N LEU A 47 -2.37 7.30 5.20
CA LEU A 47 -2.70 6.91 3.83
C LEU A 47 -4.11 7.36 3.47
N TRP A 48 -4.26 7.85 2.24
CA TRP A 48 -5.56 8.19 1.72
C TRP A 48 -6.47 6.98 1.60
N ILE A 49 -7.70 7.12 2.07
CA ILE A 49 -8.74 6.10 1.96
C ILE A 49 -9.95 6.76 1.26
N PRO A 50 -10.47 6.18 0.16
CA PRO A 50 -11.65 6.72 -0.50
C PRO A 50 -12.85 6.70 0.45
N ASN A 51 -13.68 7.74 0.39
CA ASN A 51 -14.96 7.77 1.10
C ASN A 51 -15.89 6.64 0.60
N VAL A 52 -16.83 6.18 1.42
CA VAL A 52 -17.82 5.17 1.06
C VAL A 52 -18.65 5.57 -0.17
N SER A 53 -18.86 6.88 -0.39
CA SER A 53 -19.55 7.44 -1.56
C SER A 53 -18.65 7.68 -2.78
N TYR A 54 -17.36 7.35 -2.69
CA TYR A 54 -16.42 7.56 -3.78
C TYR A 54 -16.80 6.77 -5.04
N ASN A 55 -16.78 7.46 -6.19
CA ASN A 55 -17.17 6.90 -7.47
C ASN A 55 -15.97 6.28 -8.19
N PHE A 56 -15.69 5.02 -7.90
CA PHE A 56 -14.61 4.28 -8.57
C PHE A 56 -14.82 4.24 -10.11
N PRO A 57 -13.76 4.53 -10.90
CA PRO A 57 -13.78 4.41 -12.34
C PRO A 57 -14.19 3.02 -12.81
N LYS A 58 -14.88 2.97 -13.94
CA LYS A 58 -15.26 1.72 -14.61
C LYS A 58 -14.19 1.37 -15.65
N SER A 59 -13.77 0.12 -15.67
CA SER A 59 -12.71 -0.36 -16.55
C SER A 59 -13.20 -1.53 -17.42
N GLY A 60 -12.72 -1.58 -18.66
CA GLY A 60 -12.96 -2.66 -19.63
C GLY A 60 -14.40 -2.76 -20.15
N LYS A 61 -14.64 -3.75 -21.02
CA LYS A 61 -15.94 -3.94 -21.73
C LYS A 61 -17.13 -4.21 -20.82
N ARG A 62 -16.87 -4.78 -19.63
CA ARG A 62 -17.91 -5.13 -18.65
C ARG A 62 -18.18 -4.02 -17.64
N ASN A 63 -17.53 -2.86 -17.76
CA ASN A 63 -17.69 -1.73 -16.86
C ASN A 63 -17.52 -2.12 -15.39
N LEU A 64 -16.58 -3.02 -15.12
CA LEU A 64 -16.27 -3.45 -13.76
C LEU A 64 -15.49 -2.35 -13.05
N LYS A 65 -15.60 -2.28 -11.73
CA LYS A 65 -14.89 -1.28 -10.91
C LYS A 65 -14.47 -1.87 -9.58
N PHE A 66 -13.51 -1.22 -8.95
CA PHE A 66 -13.18 -1.47 -7.56
C PHE A 66 -14.42 -1.32 -6.67
N GLN A 67 -14.54 -2.17 -5.64
CA GLN A 67 -15.64 -2.10 -4.67
C GLN A 67 -15.11 -1.64 -3.32
N HIS A 68 -15.72 -0.59 -2.76
CA HIS A 68 -15.34 -0.04 -1.45
C HIS A 68 -15.30 -1.11 -0.35
N SER A 69 -16.25 -2.06 -0.39
CA SER A 69 -16.34 -3.18 0.55
C SER A 69 -15.06 -4.02 0.65
N TRP A 70 -14.23 -4.05 -0.41
CA TRP A 70 -12.96 -4.78 -0.40
C TRP A 70 -11.94 -4.17 0.56
N LEU A 71 -11.98 -2.87 0.84
CA LEU A 71 -11.11 -2.23 1.84
C LEU A 71 -11.45 -2.71 3.27
N TYR A 72 -12.71 -3.08 3.51
CA TYR A 72 -13.10 -3.64 4.79
C TYR A 72 -12.77 -5.13 4.91
N GLU A 73 -12.93 -5.89 3.82
CA GLU A 73 -12.64 -7.33 3.77
C GLU A 73 -11.13 -7.62 3.80
N PHE A 74 -10.32 -6.80 3.11
CA PHE A 74 -8.88 -6.97 2.98
C PHE A 74 -8.17 -5.75 3.58
N LYS A 75 -7.87 -5.78 4.88
CA LYS A 75 -7.32 -4.62 5.61
C LYS A 75 -5.94 -4.15 5.11
N TRP A 76 -5.22 -5.04 4.44
CA TRP A 76 -3.94 -4.76 3.78
C TRP A 76 -4.08 -4.05 2.43
N LEU A 77 -5.31 -3.96 1.88
CA LEU A 77 -5.60 -3.38 0.58
C LEU A 77 -5.71 -1.85 0.69
N ALA A 78 -5.12 -1.17 -0.27
CA ALA A 78 -5.26 0.27 -0.47
C ALA A 78 -5.59 0.53 -1.94
N TYR A 79 -6.40 1.56 -2.21
CA TYR A 79 -6.71 2.00 -3.56
C TYR A 79 -5.94 3.28 -3.89
N SER A 80 -5.40 3.35 -5.09
CA SER A 80 -4.77 4.54 -5.66
C SER A 80 -5.74 5.23 -6.60
N ASP A 81 -6.09 6.48 -6.29
CA ASP A 81 -6.87 7.34 -7.20
C ASP A 81 -6.02 7.82 -8.37
N ILE A 82 -4.71 8.01 -8.12
CA ILE A 82 -3.77 8.47 -9.15
C ILE A 82 -3.65 7.44 -10.26
N GLU A 83 -3.57 6.16 -9.89
CA GLU A 83 -3.32 5.10 -10.86
C GLU A 83 -4.57 4.32 -11.25
N ASP A 84 -5.72 4.56 -10.61
CA ASP A 84 -6.93 3.73 -10.75
C ASP A 84 -6.62 2.24 -10.56
N GLY A 85 -6.16 1.89 -9.36
CA GLY A 85 -5.74 0.53 -9.08
C GLY A 85 -5.48 0.25 -7.61
N ALA A 86 -5.42 -1.03 -7.27
CA ALA A 86 -5.25 -1.48 -5.90
C ALA A 86 -3.82 -1.95 -5.62
N TYR A 87 -3.40 -1.78 -4.38
CA TYR A 87 -2.09 -2.12 -3.86
C TYR A 87 -2.22 -2.80 -2.49
N CYS A 88 -1.19 -3.56 -2.12
CA CYS A 88 -0.99 -4.12 -0.79
C CYS A 88 -0.05 -3.21 -0.02
N LYS A 89 -0.60 -2.41 0.91
CA LYS A 89 0.19 -1.48 1.70
C LYS A 89 1.22 -2.19 2.58
N ILE A 90 0.90 -3.37 3.12
CA ILE A 90 1.85 -4.14 3.93
C ILE A 90 3.08 -4.53 3.09
N CYS A 91 2.85 -5.05 1.88
CA CYS A 91 3.94 -5.47 1.00
C CYS A 91 4.75 -4.30 0.44
N ILE A 92 4.15 -3.11 0.29
CA ILE A 92 4.87 -1.89 -0.09
C ILE A 92 5.75 -1.40 1.05
N PHE A 93 5.24 -1.32 2.28
CA PHE A 93 5.94 -0.66 3.39
C PHE A 93 6.92 -1.58 4.13
N PHE A 94 6.63 -2.88 4.19
CA PHE A 94 7.49 -3.88 4.83
C PHE A 94 7.94 -4.95 3.83
N PRO A 95 8.60 -4.58 2.72
CA PRO A 95 8.95 -5.53 1.68
C PRO A 95 9.99 -6.53 2.18
N SER A 96 9.71 -7.82 2.04
CA SER A 96 10.71 -8.87 2.21
C SER A 96 11.86 -8.65 1.22
N PRO A 97 13.12 -8.89 1.61
CA PRO A 97 14.24 -8.93 0.67
C PRO A 97 14.06 -10.01 -0.41
N ASN A 98 13.17 -10.99 -0.17
CA ASN A 98 12.83 -12.06 -1.11
C ASN A 98 11.74 -11.67 -2.12
N ILE A 99 11.21 -10.44 -2.09
CA ILE A 99 10.45 -9.93 -3.24
C ILE A 99 11.48 -9.73 -4.35
N CYS A 100 11.62 -10.74 -5.21
CA CYS A 100 12.51 -10.71 -6.36
C CYS A 100 12.17 -9.51 -7.23
N VAL A 101 12.88 -8.41 -7.07
CA VAL A 101 12.96 -7.32 -8.06
C VAL A 101 13.81 -7.84 -9.21
N GLY A 102 13.28 -8.80 -9.97
CA GLY A 102 14.04 -9.51 -11.00
C GLY A 102 13.11 -10.05 -12.09
N LYS A 103 13.37 -9.64 -13.34
CA LYS A 103 12.85 -10.28 -14.55
C LYS A 103 13.29 -11.76 -14.57
N GLY A 104 12.55 -12.68 -13.97
CA GLY A 104 12.93 -14.10 -14.06
C GLY A 104 12.13 -15.12 -13.26
N SER A 105 11.48 -14.77 -12.15
CA SER A 105 10.70 -15.76 -11.39
C SER A 105 9.27 -15.82 -11.89
N HIS A 106 8.89 -16.95 -12.45
CA HIS A 106 7.55 -17.28 -12.98
C HIS A 106 6.43 -17.37 -11.91
N GLU A 107 6.74 -16.99 -10.66
CA GLU A 107 5.80 -17.04 -9.54
C GLU A 107 5.22 -15.63 -9.30
N ALA A 108 4.18 -15.35 -10.09
CA ALA A 108 3.17 -14.30 -9.91
C ALA A 108 3.66 -12.84 -9.85
N THR A 109 3.73 -12.22 -11.04
CA THR A 109 3.41 -10.81 -11.35
C THR A 109 3.37 -9.86 -10.16
N GLY A 110 4.29 -8.89 -10.12
CA GLY A 110 4.39 -7.81 -9.13
C GLY A 110 3.16 -6.88 -8.98
N ARG A 111 1.99 -7.29 -9.46
CA ARG A 111 0.71 -6.63 -9.20
C ARG A 111 0.39 -6.65 -7.70
N LEU A 112 -0.28 -5.61 -7.23
CA LEU A 112 -0.47 -5.25 -5.82
C LEU A 112 0.78 -4.73 -5.11
N VAL A 113 1.99 -4.80 -5.69
CA VAL A 113 3.22 -4.40 -4.97
C VAL A 113 4.05 -3.42 -5.78
N LEU A 114 4.52 -3.84 -6.95
CA LEU A 114 5.29 -3.04 -7.90
C LEU A 114 4.40 -2.39 -8.96
N ASP A 115 3.34 -3.10 -9.37
CA ASP A 115 2.33 -2.63 -10.31
C ASP A 115 0.96 -2.60 -9.62
N LYS A 116 0.10 -1.70 -10.08
CA LYS A 116 -1.29 -1.67 -9.65
C LYS A 116 -2.03 -2.95 -10.02
N TYR A 117 -3.01 -3.32 -9.21
CA TYR A 117 -4.02 -4.32 -9.57
C TYR A 117 -5.29 -3.63 -10.05
N ASP A 118 -5.73 -3.96 -11.26
CA ASP A 118 -6.92 -3.39 -11.92
C ASP A 118 -7.84 -4.47 -12.55
N HIS A 119 -7.59 -5.75 -12.23
CA HIS A 119 -8.29 -6.88 -12.84
C HIS A 119 -9.56 -7.26 -12.07
N TRP A 120 -10.57 -6.38 -12.10
CA TRP A 120 -11.75 -6.47 -11.25
C TRP A 120 -12.59 -7.75 -11.35
N LYS A 121 -12.49 -8.50 -12.46
CA LYS A 121 -13.26 -9.74 -12.69
C LYS A 121 -12.99 -10.80 -11.62
N ASN A 122 -11.72 -10.96 -11.22
CA ASN A 122 -11.28 -12.01 -10.30
C ASN A 122 -10.71 -11.43 -8.99
N ALA A 123 -10.94 -10.15 -8.73
CA ALA A 123 -10.34 -9.38 -7.63
C ALA A 123 -10.35 -10.12 -6.29
N LYS A 124 -11.52 -10.58 -5.83
CA LYS A 124 -11.62 -11.29 -4.54
C LYS A 124 -10.83 -12.59 -4.49
N GLU A 125 -10.79 -13.35 -5.58
CA GLU A 125 -10.03 -14.59 -5.64
C GLU A 125 -8.53 -14.30 -5.60
N ASP A 126 -8.09 -13.31 -6.37
CA ASP A 126 -6.69 -12.90 -6.44
C ASP A 126 -6.22 -12.27 -5.12
N PHE A 127 -7.07 -11.50 -4.43
CA PHE A 127 -6.77 -10.96 -3.10
C PHE A 127 -6.62 -12.09 -2.06
N LYS A 128 -7.52 -13.08 -2.08
CA LYS A 128 -7.41 -14.28 -1.22
C LYS A 128 -6.17 -15.12 -1.53
N LYS A 129 -5.74 -15.18 -2.79
CA LYS A 129 -4.48 -15.83 -3.18
C LYS A 129 -3.29 -15.02 -2.66
N HIS A 130 -3.29 -13.71 -2.83
CA HIS A 130 -2.22 -12.81 -2.37
C HIS A 130 -1.99 -12.92 -0.85
N GLU A 131 -3.05 -12.86 -0.05
CA GLU A 131 -2.97 -12.96 1.41
C GLU A 131 -2.35 -14.28 1.90
N LYS A 132 -2.44 -15.35 1.08
CA LYS A 132 -1.86 -16.66 1.39
C LYS A 132 -0.41 -16.81 0.97
N THR A 133 0.14 -15.87 0.19
CA THR A 133 1.54 -15.93 -0.25
C THR A 133 2.49 -15.79 0.94
N ASP A 134 3.63 -16.46 0.86
CA ASP A 134 4.58 -16.48 1.96
C ASP A 134 5.24 -15.11 2.19
N TYR A 135 5.48 -14.36 1.10
CA TYR A 135 6.00 -13.00 1.24
C TYR A 135 4.99 -12.07 1.92
N HIS A 136 3.69 -12.18 1.63
CA HIS A 136 2.68 -11.36 2.32
C HIS A 136 2.65 -11.66 3.82
N LYS A 137 2.62 -12.94 4.19
CA LYS A 137 2.65 -13.36 5.60
C LYS A 137 3.92 -12.91 6.31
N PHE A 138 5.06 -13.01 5.65
CA PHE A 138 6.33 -12.52 6.18
C PHE A 138 6.29 -11.00 6.41
N ASN A 139 5.84 -10.24 5.42
CA ASN A 139 5.75 -8.78 5.51
C ASN A 139 4.77 -8.34 6.62
N GLN A 140 3.67 -9.09 6.80
CA GLN A 140 2.72 -8.86 7.89
C GLN A 140 3.33 -9.15 9.27
N LEU A 141 4.25 -10.11 9.38
CA LEU A 141 5.00 -10.32 10.62
C LEU A 141 5.97 -9.15 10.88
N GLN A 142 6.65 -8.65 9.84
CA GLN A 142 7.54 -7.48 9.97
C GLN A 142 6.79 -6.22 10.42
N GLU A 143 5.61 -5.98 9.83
CA GLU A 143 4.70 -4.90 10.26
C GLU A 143 4.39 -5.03 11.76
N LYS A 144 3.97 -6.22 12.22
CA LYS A 144 3.61 -6.45 13.64
C LYS A 144 4.79 -6.22 14.59
N MET A 145 5.99 -6.65 14.20
CA MET A 145 7.20 -6.43 15.00
C MET A 145 7.62 -4.97 15.07
N SER A 146 7.13 -4.12 14.16
CA SER A 146 7.46 -2.70 14.14
C SER A 146 6.72 -1.88 15.21
N TYR A 147 5.73 -2.47 15.87
CA TYR A 147 4.99 -1.87 16.98
C TYR A 147 5.51 -2.30 18.37
N LEU A 148 6.54 -3.15 18.42
CA LEU A 148 7.15 -3.68 19.65
C LEU A 148 8.45 -2.93 19.96
#